data_AF-A0A1F3NQH7-F1
#
_entry.id   AF-A0A1F3NQH7-F1
#
_cell.length_a   1.000
_cell.length_b   1.000
_cell.length_c   1.000
_cell.angle_alpha   90.00
_cell.angle_beta   90.00
_cell.angle_gamma   90.00
#
_symmetry.space_group_name_H-M   'P 1'
#
loop_
_entity.id
_entity.type
_entity.pdbx_description
1 polymer ?
#
loop_
_entity_poly.entity_id
_entity_poly.type
_entity_poly.pdbx_seq_one_letter_code
_entity_poly.pdbx_strand_id
1 'polypeptide(L)'
;DARFGLFIHWGVYSVPGDGEWVMNNQRIDKATYQKLPAFFNPIDYNPKEWVAMAKAAGMKYITITSKHHDGFAMFDSRLTDWDIADRTPYKKDVLKMLAEECRKEGIKLFFYHSQLDWYQENYFPRGGTGLTAGRPDSGDWNKYIDFMDGQLTELLTNYGDIGGIWFDGFWDKPKADWRLEKTYTMIHNLQPACLVGSNHHLTPFAGEDFQMFEKDLPGNKTTGFNPDQSIGELPLETCETMNNSWGFNLQDKNYKSTKSLIQYLVKAAGHNSNFLLNVGPMPNGKIQPEFLAALKEMGMWMEKNGETIYETRGGPVTPRSWGVTTQKGNKVYVHIMNLEDDNLLIPDFGKKVKNITLFTSGAKLKYKQDAFGITITVPAEVIDETDTILVIEV
;
A
#
# COMPACT_ATOMS: atom_id res chain seq x y z
N ASP A 1 -14.39 -0.20 -0.38
CA ASP A 1 -14.93 0.34 -1.64
C ASP A 1 -13.86 0.84 -2.60
N ALA A 2 -12.90 1.64 -2.13
CA ALA A 2 -11.77 2.14 -2.92
C ALA A 2 -10.94 1.04 -3.62
N ARG A 3 -10.62 -0.05 -2.90
CA ARG A 3 -9.99 -1.30 -3.36
C ARG A 3 -8.57 -1.19 -3.94
N PHE A 4 -8.16 -0.05 -4.48
CA PHE A 4 -6.86 0.13 -5.11
C PHE A 4 -6.26 1.50 -4.78
N GLY A 5 -5.02 1.51 -4.28
CA GLY A 5 -4.28 2.70 -3.87
C GLY A 5 -2.83 2.69 -4.35
N LEU A 6 -2.22 3.88 -4.33
CA LEU A 6 -0.80 4.09 -4.62
C LEU A 6 -0.01 4.18 -3.31
N PHE A 7 1.07 3.42 -3.17
CA PHE A 7 2.10 3.66 -2.17
C PHE A 7 3.25 4.45 -2.79
N ILE A 8 3.82 5.39 -2.04
CA ILE A 8 5.00 6.16 -2.45
C ILE A 8 6.04 6.11 -1.33
N HIS A 9 7.16 5.43 -1.60
CA HIS A 9 8.35 5.49 -0.75
C HIS A 9 9.37 6.45 -1.37
N TRP A 10 9.38 7.67 -0.84
CA TRP A 10 10.29 8.70 -1.28
C TRP A 10 10.93 9.46 -0.12
N GLY A 11 12.24 9.68 -0.22
CA GLY A 11 13.05 10.37 0.78
C GLY A 11 14.49 10.52 0.33
N VAL A 12 15.34 11.03 1.22
CA VAL A 12 16.78 11.23 0.94
C VAL A 12 17.52 9.91 0.64
N TYR A 13 16.99 8.77 1.09
CA TYR A 13 17.46 7.43 0.70
C TYR A 13 17.36 7.16 -0.81
N SER A 14 16.59 7.93 -1.56
CA SER A 14 16.60 7.83 -3.03
C SER A 14 17.93 8.27 -3.63
N VAL A 15 18.69 9.17 -2.98
CA VAL A 15 19.95 9.72 -3.51
C VAL A 15 21.01 8.65 -3.75
N PRO A 16 21.30 7.74 -2.79
CA PRO A 16 22.16 6.59 -3.04
C PRO A 16 21.63 5.63 -4.10
N GLY A 17 20.30 5.57 -4.30
CA GLY A 17 19.67 4.62 -5.23
C GLY A 17 19.86 3.16 -4.83
N ASP A 18 19.80 2.86 -3.53
CA ASP A 18 19.98 1.50 -2.98
C ASP A 18 18.86 1.12 -1.99
N GLY A 19 17.64 1.61 -2.24
CA GLY A 19 16.50 1.37 -1.37
C GLY A 19 16.54 2.15 -0.05
N GLU A 20 15.42 2.10 0.65
CA GLU A 20 15.12 2.89 1.85
C GLU A 20 15.86 2.41 3.12
N TRP A 21 16.29 1.15 3.14
CA TRP A 21 17.09 0.55 4.22
C TRP A 21 18.60 0.79 4.10
N VAL A 22 19.05 1.57 3.11
CA VAL A 22 20.47 1.80 2.82
C VAL A 22 21.29 2.25 4.03
N MET A 23 20.72 3.09 4.91
CA MET A 23 21.39 3.56 6.14
C MET A 23 21.76 2.37 7.06
N ASN A 24 20.84 1.43 7.25
CA ASN A 24 21.05 0.25 8.07
C ASN A 24 21.94 -0.78 7.36
N ASN A 25 21.62 -1.10 6.10
CA ASN A 25 22.27 -2.20 5.37
C ASN A 25 23.74 -1.91 5.06
N GLN A 26 24.06 -0.66 4.70
CA GLN A 26 25.43 -0.22 4.48
C GLN A 26 26.10 0.30 5.77
N ARG A 27 25.42 0.22 6.92
CA ARG A 27 25.93 0.64 8.24
C ARG A 27 26.40 2.10 8.27
N ILE A 28 25.68 2.98 7.60
CA ILE A 28 26.02 4.40 7.49
C ILE A 28 25.71 5.10 8.82
N ASP A 29 26.70 5.79 9.38
CA ASP A 29 26.50 6.59 10.58
C ASP A 29 25.69 7.87 10.30
N LYS A 30 25.10 8.44 11.35
CA LYS A 30 24.30 9.68 11.30
C LYS A 30 25.08 10.84 10.68
N ALA A 31 26.37 10.98 11.02
CA ALA A 31 27.23 12.08 10.57
C ALA A 31 27.54 12.03 9.06
N THR A 32 27.54 10.84 8.47
CA THR A 32 27.72 10.60 7.04
C THR A 32 26.39 10.70 6.31
N TYR A 33 25.33 10.08 6.86
CA TYR A 33 24.00 10.10 6.26
C TYR A 33 23.43 11.52 6.14
N GLN A 34 23.71 12.40 7.12
CA GLN A 34 23.29 13.81 7.10
C GLN A 34 23.87 14.66 5.96
N LYS A 35 24.78 14.11 5.14
CA LYS A 35 25.28 14.77 3.93
C LYS A 35 24.31 14.61 2.75
N LEU A 36 23.46 13.58 2.75
CA LEU A 36 22.55 13.27 1.64
C LEU A 36 21.54 14.39 1.31
N PRO A 37 20.92 15.09 2.28
CA PRO A 37 19.97 16.16 1.99
C PRO A 37 20.53 17.27 1.08
N ALA A 38 21.84 17.55 1.15
CA ALA A 38 22.49 18.55 0.29
C ALA A 38 22.48 18.17 -1.21
N PHE A 39 22.34 16.87 -1.53
CA PHE A 39 22.22 16.34 -2.88
C PHE A 39 20.77 16.08 -3.31
N PHE A 40 19.82 16.17 -2.38
CA PHE A 40 18.41 15.91 -2.65
C PHE A 40 17.71 17.20 -3.06
N ASN A 41 17.55 17.43 -4.37
CA ASN A 41 16.89 18.62 -4.90
C ASN A 41 15.86 18.23 -5.98
N PRO A 42 14.62 17.90 -5.58
CA PRO A 42 13.61 17.38 -6.50
C PRO A 42 12.95 18.43 -7.39
N ILE A 43 13.75 19.00 -8.29
CA ILE A 43 13.30 20.05 -9.22
C ILE A 43 12.22 19.61 -10.20
N ASP A 44 12.10 18.30 -10.45
CA ASP A 44 11.10 17.71 -11.34
C ASP A 44 9.87 17.18 -10.57
N TYR A 45 9.81 17.34 -9.24
CA TYR A 45 8.65 16.93 -8.46
C TYR A 45 7.42 17.74 -8.85
N ASN A 46 6.38 17.03 -9.29
CA ASN A 46 5.11 17.61 -9.68
C ASN A 46 3.94 16.78 -9.11
N PRO A 47 3.25 17.26 -8.06
CA PRO A 47 2.13 16.52 -7.47
C PRO A 47 0.96 16.32 -8.45
N LYS A 48 0.79 17.21 -9.44
CA LYS A 48 -0.24 17.07 -10.49
C LYS A 48 0.00 15.83 -11.33
N GLU A 49 1.25 15.56 -11.69
CA GLU A 49 1.61 14.38 -12.48
C GLU A 49 1.41 13.11 -11.66
N TRP A 50 1.80 13.12 -10.38
CA TRP A 50 1.62 11.96 -9.51
C TRP A 50 0.14 11.63 -9.28
N VAL A 51 -0.69 12.63 -8.98
CA VAL A 51 -2.14 12.46 -8.76
C VAL A 51 -2.85 12.07 -10.06
N ALA A 52 -2.49 12.69 -11.19
CA ALA A 52 -3.05 12.32 -12.49
C ALA A 52 -2.70 10.88 -12.89
N MET A 53 -1.45 10.46 -12.63
CA MET A 53 -1.01 9.08 -12.84
C MET A 53 -1.81 8.11 -11.98
N ALA A 54 -1.97 8.38 -10.68
CA ALA A 54 -2.73 7.51 -9.79
C ALA A 54 -4.19 7.36 -10.26
N LYS A 55 -4.83 8.47 -10.66
CA LYS A 55 -6.19 8.47 -11.22
C LYS A 55 -6.29 7.67 -12.51
N ALA A 56 -5.34 7.87 -13.43
CA ALA A 56 -5.29 7.14 -14.70
C ALA A 56 -5.10 5.64 -14.50
N ALA A 57 -4.36 5.22 -13.46
CA ALA A 57 -4.20 3.82 -13.07
C ALA A 57 -5.45 3.22 -12.40
N GLY A 58 -6.46 4.04 -12.05
CA GLY A 58 -7.65 3.61 -11.32
C GLY A 58 -7.49 3.63 -9.80
N MET A 59 -6.42 4.19 -9.26
CA MET A 59 -6.24 4.27 -7.80
C MET A 59 -7.16 5.35 -7.21
N LYS A 60 -7.65 5.12 -5.98
CA LYS A 60 -8.61 6.00 -5.29
C LYS A 60 -8.02 6.73 -4.08
N TYR A 61 -6.82 6.34 -3.65
CA TYR A 61 -6.09 6.94 -2.55
C TYR A 61 -4.59 6.81 -2.77
N ILE A 62 -3.83 7.67 -2.09
CA ILE A 62 -2.37 7.68 -2.09
C ILE A 62 -1.91 7.59 -0.63
N THR A 63 -0.94 6.70 -0.35
CA THR A 63 -0.18 6.63 0.89
C THR A 63 1.26 7.03 0.60
N ILE A 64 1.80 8.02 1.30
CA ILE A 64 3.17 8.51 1.09
C ILE A 64 3.96 8.54 2.38
N THR A 65 5.25 8.19 2.32
CA THR A 65 6.20 8.30 3.43
C THR A 65 6.34 9.76 3.89
N SER A 66 5.68 10.11 4.99
CA SER A 66 5.89 11.40 5.67
C SER A 66 7.23 11.43 6.40
N LYS A 67 7.62 10.27 6.95
CA LYS A 67 8.93 10.00 7.57
C LYS A 67 9.18 8.49 7.46
N HIS A 68 10.36 8.09 6.98
CA HIS A 68 10.78 6.69 6.99
C HIS A 68 11.72 6.40 8.18
N HIS A 69 12.26 5.19 8.27
CA HIS A 69 13.13 4.77 9.38
C HIS A 69 14.40 5.63 9.53
N ASP A 70 14.87 6.29 8.48
CA ASP A 70 16.00 7.24 8.54
C ASP A 70 15.67 8.53 9.31
N GLY A 71 14.41 8.68 9.74
CA GLY A 71 13.92 9.81 10.53
C GLY A 71 13.73 11.10 9.73
N PHE A 72 14.02 11.11 8.43
CA PHE A 72 13.97 12.33 7.62
C PHE A 72 12.52 12.69 7.31
N ALA A 73 12.08 13.85 7.80
CA ALA A 73 10.73 14.32 7.55
C ALA A 73 10.62 14.91 6.13
N MET A 74 9.65 14.40 5.36
CA MET A 74 9.35 14.87 4.00
C MET A 74 8.40 16.09 4.00
N PHE A 75 8.23 16.72 5.15
CA PHE A 75 7.38 17.89 5.39
C PHE A 75 8.11 18.91 6.27
N ASP A 76 7.66 20.15 6.30
CA ASP A 76 8.26 21.24 7.09
C ASP A 76 7.84 21.11 8.57
N SER A 77 8.68 20.49 9.40
CA SER A 77 8.36 20.16 10.79
C SER A 77 9.00 21.18 11.73
N ARG A 78 8.22 21.72 12.67
CA ARG A 78 8.76 22.66 13.67
C ARG A 78 9.55 21.98 14.79
N LEU A 79 9.56 20.65 14.81
CA LEU A 79 10.11 19.84 15.89
C LEU A 79 11.54 19.36 15.61
N THR A 80 12.01 19.46 14.37
CA THR A 80 13.34 19.02 13.97
C THR A 80 13.78 19.79 12.73
N ASP A 81 15.07 20.09 12.65
CA ASP A 81 15.65 20.60 11.40
C ASP A 81 16.01 19.46 10.43
N TRP A 82 15.79 18.19 10.80
CA TRP A 82 16.08 17.01 9.98
C TRP A 82 14.91 16.74 9.02
N ASP A 83 14.67 17.70 8.14
CA ASP A 83 13.56 17.67 7.20
C ASP A 83 13.91 18.25 5.81
N ILE A 84 12.96 18.10 4.89
CA ILE A 84 13.11 18.55 3.51
C ILE A 84 13.22 20.07 3.37
N ALA A 85 12.53 20.85 4.20
CA ALA A 85 12.53 22.31 4.11
C ALA A 85 13.85 22.90 4.63
N ASP A 86 14.44 22.32 5.67
CA ASP A 86 15.60 22.85 6.35
C ASP A 86 16.92 22.29 5.82
N ARG A 87 17.01 21.00 5.45
CA ARG A 87 18.30 20.39 5.06
C ARG A 87 18.58 20.33 3.58
N THR A 88 17.59 20.60 2.72
CA THR A 88 17.75 20.42 1.27
C THR A 88 17.86 21.74 0.53
N PRO A 89 18.42 21.78 -0.69
CA PRO A 89 18.33 22.93 -1.58
C PRO A 89 16.90 23.24 -2.05
N TYR A 90 15.96 22.30 -1.91
CA TYR A 90 14.60 22.44 -2.44
C TYR A 90 13.72 23.38 -1.63
N LYS A 91 13.90 23.39 -0.30
CA LYS A 91 13.28 24.36 0.64
C LYS A 91 11.75 24.45 0.59
N LYS A 92 11.08 23.37 0.18
CA LYS A 92 9.61 23.33 0.04
C LYS A 92 9.04 22.10 0.72
N ASP A 93 7.85 22.26 1.30
CA ASP A 93 7.05 21.18 1.84
C ASP A 93 6.34 20.39 0.72
N VAL A 94 6.90 19.24 0.36
CA VAL A 94 6.37 18.39 -0.71
C VAL A 94 5.07 17.70 -0.31
N LEU A 95 4.87 17.38 0.97
CA LEU A 95 3.61 16.77 1.41
C LEU A 95 2.46 17.76 1.36
N LYS A 96 2.70 19.04 1.66
CA LYS A 96 1.69 20.09 1.53
C LYS A 96 1.25 20.27 0.09
N MET A 97 2.22 20.31 -0.83
CA MET A 97 1.96 20.36 -2.27
C MET A 97 1.14 19.15 -2.75
N LEU A 98 1.43 17.94 -2.26
CA LEU A 98 0.65 16.75 -2.59
C LEU A 98 -0.76 16.78 -1.98
N ALA A 99 -0.89 17.17 -0.71
CA ALA A 99 -2.17 17.23 -0.01
C ALA A 99 -3.15 18.21 -0.68
N GLU A 100 -2.64 19.37 -1.13
CA GLU A 100 -3.44 20.34 -1.87
C GLU A 100 -3.94 19.77 -3.21
N GLU A 101 -3.09 19.07 -3.97
CA GLU A 101 -3.50 18.48 -5.25
C GLU A 101 -4.43 17.27 -5.07
N CYS A 102 -4.17 16.41 -4.08
CA CYS A 102 -5.07 15.31 -3.72
C CYS A 102 -6.47 15.82 -3.40
N ARG A 103 -6.57 16.89 -2.59
CA ARG A 103 -7.87 17.53 -2.27
C ARG A 103 -8.56 18.09 -3.51
N LYS A 104 -7.80 18.78 -4.37
CA LYS A 104 -8.32 19.34 -5.64
C LYS A 104 -8.87 18.26 -6.57
N GLU A 105 -8.23 17.10 -6.62
CA GLU A 105 -8.55 16.04 -7.57
C GLU A 105 -9.45 14.93 -6.98
N GLY A 106 -9.85 15.05 -5.71
CA GLY A 106 -10.74 14.10 -5.04
C GLY A 106 -10.07 12.79 -4.63
N ILE A 107 -8.76 12.78 -4.44
CA ILE A 107 -7.98 11.62 -3.99
C ILE A 107 -7.76 11.72 -2.49
N LYS A 108 -8.04 10.62 -1.76
CA LYS A 108 -7.74 10.55 -0.33
C LYS A 108 -6.25 10.37 -0.11
N LEU A 109 -5.67 11.17 0.79
CA LEU A 109 -4.25 11.10 1.12
C LEU A 109 -4.08 10.44 2.49
N PHE A 110 -3.17 9.48 2.57
CA PHE A 110 -2.72 8.81 3.78
C PHE A 110 -1.25 9.14 3.98
N PHE A 111 -0.84 9.28 5.23
CA PHE A 111 0.58 9.41 5.57
C PHE A 111 1.09 8.11 6.15
N TYR A 112 2.08 7.53 5.49
CA TYR A 112 2.97 6.58 6.15
C TYR A 112 3.83 7.33 7.15
N HIS A 113 3.95 6.80 8.36
CA HIS A 113 4.83 7.38 9.38
C HIS A 113 5.57 6.28 10.12
N SER A 114 6.91 6.30 10.01
CA SER A 114 7.75 5.36 10.74
C SER A 114 7.76 5.69 12.23
N GLN A 115 7.31 4.74 13.05
CA GLN A 115 7.48 4.71 14.50
C GLN A 115 8.93 4.42 14.89
N LEU A 116 9.66 3.68 14.06
CA LEU A 116 11.11 3.55 14.14
C LEU A 116 11.80 4.84 13.71
N ASP A 117 12.90 5.20 14.37
CA ASP A 117 13.73 6.34 13.97
C ASP A 117 15.22 6.05 14.22
N TRP A 118 16.04 6.05 13.16
CA TRP A 118 17.48 5.82 13.21
C TRP A 118 18.30 7.10 13.44
N TYR A 119 17.66 8.27 13.44
CA TYR A 119 18.32 9.57 13.59
C TYR A 119 18.09 10.19 14.98
N GLN A 120 16.88 10.03 15.52
CA GLN A 120 16.48 10.59 16.81
C GLN A 120 17.23 9.97 17.99
N GLU A 121 17.78 10.84 18.83
CA GLU A 121 18.63 10.45 19.98
C GLU A 121 17.77 10.00 21.17
N ASN A 122 16.53 10.51 21.26
CA ASN A 122 15.58 10.09 22.28
C ASN A 122 14.95 8.72 21.99
N TYR A 123 15.16 8.13 20.81
CA TYR A 123 14.79 6.73 20.51
C TYR A 123 15.73 5.78 21.27
N PHE A 124 15.59 5.79 22.59
CA PHE A 124 16.49 5.16 23.54
C PHE A 124 15.69 4.48 24.67
N PRO A 125 16.03 3.24 25.09
CA PRO A 125 17.06 2.37 24.52
C PRO A 125 16.81 2.07 23.03
N ARG A 126 17.85 1.75 22.27
CA ARG A 126 17.71 1.44 20.83
C ARG A 126 16.87 0.16 20.63
N GLY A 127 16.34 -0.04 19.42
CA GLY A 127 15.73 -1.31 19.04
C GLY A 127 16.70 -2.25 18.33
N GLY A 128 16.19 -3.10 17.44
CA GLY A 128 16.96 -4.13 16.74
C GLY A 128 17.77 -3.63 15.53
N THR A 129 17.46 -2.44 15.02
CA THR A 129 18.01 -1.92 13.75
C THR A 129 18.68 -0.56 13.92
N GLY A 130 19.42 -0.12 12.90
CA GLY A 130 20.14 1.17 12.93
C GLY A 130 21.15 1.26 14.06
N LEU A 131 21.73 0.13 14.49
CA LEU A 131 22.65 0.04 15.63
C LEU A 131 23.98 0.77 15.36
N THR A 132 24.36 0.84 14.09
CA THR A 132 25.59 1.50 13.61
C THR A 132 25.39 2.97 13.27
N ALA A 133 24.18 3.53 13.49
CA ALA A 133 23.89 4.93 13.19
C ALA A 133 24.71 5.93 14.04
N GLY A 134 25.45 5.47 15.06
CA GLY A 134 26.29 6.35 15.88
C GLY A 134 25.51 7.29 16.79
N ARG A 135 24.25 6.96 17.11
CA ARG A 135 23.44 7.68 18.12
C ARG A 135 24.11 7.62 19.50
N PRO A 136 23.86 8.57 20.42
CA PRO A 136 24.33 8.48 21.80
C PRO A 136 23.83 7.22 22.53
N ASP A 137 24.53 6.79 23.57
CA ASP A 137 24.07 5.72 24.48
C ASP A 137 23.25 6.31 25.65
N SER A 138 22.34 7.20 25.30
CA SER A 138 21.48 7.95 26.20
C SER A 138 20.32 8.54 25.43
N GLY A 139 19.20 8.77 26.11
CA GLY A 139 18.01 9.39 25.55
C GLY A 139 16.80 9.10 26.43
N ASP A 140 15.65 9.60 26.02
CA ASP A 140 14.41 9.42 26.76
C ASP A 140 13.29 8.97 25.82
N TRP A 141 12.90 7.69 25.95
CA TRP A 141 11.83 7.08 25.17
C TRP A 141 10.55 7.92 25.14
N ASN A 142 10.19 8.50 26.28
CA ASN A 142 8.96 9.28 26.41
C ASN A 142 9.03 10.58 25.60
N LYS A 143 10.21 11.23 25.57
CA LYS A 143 10.44 12.39 24.70
C LYS A 143 10.40 12.03 23.23
N TYR A 144 10.81 10.82 22.85
CA TYR A 144 10.65 10.36 21.47
C TYR A 144 9.18 10.14 21.11
N ILE A 145 8.39 9.51 21.98
CA ILE A 145 6.95 9.35 21.73
C ILE A 145 6.27 10.72 21.67
N ASP A 146 6.60 11.67 22.54
CA ASP A 146 6.04 13.03 22.49
C ASP A 146 6.48 13.79 21.21
N PHE A 147 7.70 13.56 20.71
CA PHE A 147 8.17 14.07 19.43
C PHE A 147 7.36 13.50 18.26
N MET A 148 7.13 12.18 18.24
CA MET A 148 6.33 11.51 17.22
C MET A 148 4.86 11.97 17.25
N ASP A 149 4.23 12.01 18.44
CA ASP A 149 2.88 12.54 18.63
C ASP A 149 2.78 14.00 18.13
N GLY A 150 3.82 14.81 18.38
CA GLY A 150 3.93 16.17 17.86
C GLY A 150 3.95 16.23 16.34
N GLN A 151 4.77 15.41 15.68
CA GLN A 151 4.82 15.34 14.21
C GLN A 151 3.50 14.86 13.60
N LEU A 152 2.85 13.87 14.22
CA LEU A 152 1.51 13.42 13.81
C LEU A 152 0.48 14.54 13.97
N THR A 153 0.57 15.35 15.03
CA THR A 153 -0.29 16.52 15.21
C THR A 153 -0.06 17.54 14.10
N GLU A 154 1.19 17.82 13.68
CA GLU A 154 1.47 18.70 12.54
C GLU A 154 0.84 18.16 11.25
N LEU A 155 1.02 16.86 10.97
CA LEU A 155 0.45 16.18 9.79
C LEU A 155 -1.09 16.23 9.77
N LEU A 156 -1.73 16.10 10.93
CA LEU A 156 -3.19 16.06 11.05
C LEU A 156 -3.84 17.45 11.20
N THR A 157 -3.07 18.52 11.34
CA THR A 157 -3.62 19.88 11.50
C THR A 157 -3.23 20.84 10.36
N ASN A 158 -2.10 20.60 9.67
CA ASN A 158 -1.59 21.55 8.67
C ASN A 158 -1.85 21.13 7.20
N TYR A 159 -2.31 19.90 6.96
CA TYR A 159 -2.42 19.29 5.62
C TYR A 159 -3.88 19.04 5.19
N GLY A 160 -4.85 19.50 5.99
CA GLY A 160 -6.30 19.30 5.79
C GLY A 160 -6.72 17.85 6.05
N ASP A 161 -7.83 17.42 5.45
CA ASP A 161 -8.40 16.09 5.72
C ASP A 161 -7.47 14.95 5.25
N ILE A 162 -7.05 14.11 6.19
CA ILE A 162 -6.18 12.95 5.99
C ILE A 162 -7.02 11.68 6.12
N GLY A 163 -6.93 10.81 5.12
CA GLY A 163 -7.65 9.53 5.07
C GLY A 163 -7.15 8.52 6.10
N GLY A 164 -5.88 8.56 6.46
CA GLY A 164 -5.33 7.70 7.49
C GLY A 164 -3.83 7.87 7.77
N ILE A 165 -3.40 7.29 8.88
CA ILE A 165 -2.00 7.11 9.26
C ILE A 165 -1.64 5.63 9.13
N TRP A 166 -0.63 5.36 8.31
CA TRP A 166 -0.09 4.03 8.05
C TRP A 166 1.25 3.91 8.81
N PHE A 167 1.22 3.30 10.00
CA PHE A 167 2.40 3.15 10.84
C PHE A 167 3.27 1.96 10.43
N ASP A 168 4.57 2.08 10.73
CA ASP A 168 5.55 1.01 10.54
C ASP A 168 6.70 1.13 11.54
N GLY A 169 7.42 0.05 11.78
CA GLY A 169 8.62 0.02 12.61
C GLY A 169 8.39 -0.31 14.09
N PHE A 170 7.13 -0.54 14.52
CA PHE A 170 6.81 -1.04 15.87
C PHE A 170 7.68 -2.26 16.27
N TRP A 171 7.87 -3.18 15.31
CA TRP A 171 8.58 -4.45 15.46
C TRP A 171 10.06 -4.26 15.85
N ASP A 172 10.62 -3.05 15.71
CA ASP A 172 11.97 -2.73 16.14
C ASP A 172 12.10 -2.72 17.67
N LYS A 173 11.00 -2.41 18.38
CA LYS A 173 10.92 -2.40 19.85
C LYS A 173 9.59 -3.00 20.35
N PRO A 174 9.35 -4.31 20.17
CA PRO A 174 8.03 -4.92 20.42
C PRO A 174 7.62 -4.96 21.91
N LYS A 175 8.56 -4.69 22.82
CA LYS A 175 8.34 -4.66 24.28
C LYS A 175 8.30 -3.24 24.87
N ALA A 176 8.50 -2.21 24.05
CA ALA A 176 8.46 -0.84 24.54
C ALA A 176 7.02 -0.38 24.78
N ASP A 177 6.84 0.56 25.71
CA ASP A 177 5.57 1.24 25.88
C ASP A 177 5.39 2.30 24.78
N TRP A 178 4.79 1.90 23.67
CA TRP A 178 4.52 2.79 22.54
C TRP A 178 3.38 3.78 22.80
N ARG A 179 2.68 3.67 23.94
CA ARG A 179 1.52 4.51 24.30
C ARG A 179 0.42 4.56 23.22
N LEU A 180 0.22 3.46 22.51
CA LEU A 180 -0.66 3.39 21.32
C LEU A 180 -2.06 3.94 21.59
N GLU A 181 -2.67 3.61 22.72
CA GLU A 181 -4.01 4.13 23.08
C GLU A 181 -4.05 5.67 23.09
N LYS A 182 -3.02 6.32 23.67
CA LYS A 182 -2.91 7.78 23.72
C LYS A 182 -2.73 8.36 22.31
N THR A 183 -1.82 7.78 21.53
CA THR A 183 -1.53 8.23 20.16
C THR A 183 -2.74 8.07 19.25
N TYR A 184 -3.40 6.92 19.27
CA TYR A 184 -4.57 6.63 18.43
C TYR A 184 -5.76 7.52 18.83
N THR A 185 -6.01 7.68 20.13
CA THR A 185 -7.05 8.61 20.63
C THR A 185 -6.78 10.05 20.19
N MET A 186 -5.53 10.50 20.21
CA MET A 186 -5.16 11.83 19.72
C MET A 186 -5.45 11.96 18.21
N ILE A 187 -5.11 10.96 17.41
CA ILE A 187 -5.38 10.95 15.96
C ILE A 187 -6.88 11.09 15.70
N HIS A 188 -7.71 10.25 16.33
CA HIS A 188 -9.17 10.29 16.15
C HIS A 188 -9.81 11.56 16.72
N ASN A 189 -9.24 12.17 17.77
CA ASN A 189 -9.71 13.46 18.28
C ASN A 189 -9.42 14.62 17.31
N LEU A 190 -8.25 14.61 16.66
CA LEU A 190 -7.88 15.63 15.67
C LEU A 190 -8.67 15.43 14.36
N GLN A 191 -8.79 14.18 13.90
CA GLN A 191 -9.50 13.81 12.69
C GLN A 191 -10.31 12.52 12.89
N PRO A 192 -11.61 12.60 13.25
CA PRO A 192 -12.44 11.44 13.58
C PRO A 192 -12.64 10.43 12.44
N ALA A 193 -12.40 10.83 11.19
CA ALA A 193 -12.51 9.96 10.01
C ALA A 193 -11.16 9.39 9.54
N CYS A 194 -10.06 9.75 10.21
CA CYS A 194 -8.72 9.30 9.89
C CYS A 194 -8.55 7.85 10.35
N LEU A 195 -8.25 6.94 9.41
CA LEU A 195 -8.00 5.53 9.71
C LEU A 195 -6.59 5.33 10.28
N VAL A 196 -6.44 4.46 11.27
CA VAL A 196 -5.15 4.07 11.83
C VAL A 196 -4.87 2.60 11.50
N GLY A 197 -3.69 2.31 10.99
CA GLY A 197 -3.20 0.94 10.84
C GLY A 197 -1.71 0.88 11.09
N SER A 198 -1.21 -0.23 11.62
CA SER A 198 0.20 -0.42 11.91
C SER A 198 0.74 -1.73 11.33
N ASN A 199 1.77 -1.65 10.49
CA ASN A 199 2.43 -2.80 9.89
C ASN A 199 3.41 -3.45 10.87
N HIS A 200 2.90 -3.92 12.00
CA HIS A 200 3.69 -4.58 13.03
C HIS A 200 3.70 -6.12 12.89
N HIS A 201 3.11 -6.67 11.81
CA HIS A 201 3.05 -8.11 11.49
C HIS A 201 2.37 -8.99 12.55
N LEU A 202 1.52 -8.41 13.39
CA LEU A 202 0.72 -9.11 14.41
C LEU A 202 -0.76 -8.94 14.11
N THR A 203 -1.62 -9.59 14.90
CA THR A 203 -3.06 -9.27 14.88
C THR A 203 -3.27 -7.83 15.34
N PRO A 204 -4.23 -7.10 14.75
CA PRO A 204 -4.46 -5.69 15.06
C PRO A 204 -4.63 -5.42 16.56
N PHE A 205 -4.08 -4.31 17.01
CA PHE A 205 -4.29 -3.82 18.37
C PHE A 205 -5.54 -2.95 18.47
N ALA A 206 -6.01 -2.74 19.71
CA ALA A 206 -7.17 -1.87 19.94
C ALA A 206 -6.89 -0.44 19.44
N GLY A 207 -7.85 0.12 18.71
CA GLY A 207 -7.74 1.44 18.07
C GLY A 207 -7.21 1.42 16.64
N GLU A 208 -6.84 0.26 16.10
CA GLU A 208 -6.55 0.11 14.68
C GLU A 208 -7.84 -0.16 13.88
N ASP A 209 -7.94 0.49 12.72
CA ASP A 209 -9.12 0.54 11.87
C ASP A 209 -9.03 -0.39 10.65
N PHE A 210 -7.82 -0.87 10.32
CA PHE A 210 -7.57 -1.82 9.24
C PHE A 210 -6.35 -2.69 9.51
N GLN A 211 -6.30 -3.85 8.87
CA GLN A 211 -5.24 -4.83 9.00
C GLN A 211 -4.39 -4.89 7.73
N MET A 212 -3.07 -4.83 7.88
CA MET A 212 -2.12 -4.83 6.76
C MET A 212 -1.44 -6.18 6.57
N PHE A 213 -1.12 -6.51 5.32
CA PHE A 213 -0.31 -7.66 4.92
C PHE A 213 0.78 -7.18 3.96
N GLU A 214 2.04 -7.52 4.27
CA GLU A 214 3.18 -7.08 3.46
C GLU A 214 3.63 -8.15 2.47
N LYS A 215 3.66 -7.80 1.18
CA LYS A 215 4.08 -8.66 0.05
C LYS A 215 3.35 -10.00 -0.04
N ASP A 216 2.24 -10.15 0.67
CA ASP A 216 1.44 -11.37 0.65
C ASP A 216 -0.05 -11.06 0.74
N LEU A 217 -0.85 -11.98 0.22
CA LEU A 217 -2.30 -11.90 0.30
C LEU A 217 -2.76 -12.35 1.70
N PRO A 218 -3.88 -11.81 2.22
CA PRO A 218 -4.38 -12.22 3.53
C PRO A 218 -4.57 -13.74 3.65
N GLY A 219 -4.00 -14.33 4.70
CA GLY A 219 -4.09 -15.77 4.98
C GLY A 219 -2.98 -16.62 4.38
N ASN A 220 -2.15 -16.06 3.50
CA ASN A 220 -0.93 -16.70 3.04
C ASN A 220 0.23 -16.48 4.03
N LYS A 221 1.24 -17.37 3.95
CA LYS A 221 2.48 -17.30 4.74
C LYS A 221 3.71 -17.53 3.85
N THR A 222 3.73 -16.91 2.67
CA THR A 222 4.73 -17.19 1.62
C THR A 222 5.99 -16.33 1.71
N THR A 223 5.89 -15.14 2.30
CA THR A 223 7.00 -14.16 2.32
C THR A 223 7.74 -14.05 3.66
N GLY A 224 7.25 -14.74 4.69
CA GLY A 224 7.84 -14.69 6.04
C GLY A 224 7.62 -13.38 6.80
N PHE A 225 6.97 -12.38 6.19
CA PHE A 225 6.61 -11.11 6.84
C PHE A 225 5.35 -11.20 7.71
N ASN A 226 4.49 -12.21 7.50
CA ASN A 226 3.23 -12.36 8.26
C ASN A 226 3.15 -13.68 9.07
N PRO A 227 4.20 -14.14 9.77
CA PRO A 227 4.25 -15.50 10.31
C PRO A 227 3.20 -15.74 11.42
N ASP A 228 2.95 -14.71 12.24
CA ASP A 228 2.11 -14.76 13.43
C ASP A 228 0.76 -14.03 13.27
N GLN A 229 0.48 -13.52 12.06
CA GLN A 229 -0.73 -12.77 11.79
C GLN A 229 -1.89 -13.70 11.38
N SER A 230 -3.02 -13.62 12.09
CA SER A 230 -4.30 -14.20 11.64
C SER A 230 -5.19 -13.13 11.02
N ILE A 231 -6.02 -13.50 10.04
CA ILE A 231 -7.01 -12.57 9.47
C ILE A 231 -8.05 -12.24 10.55
N GLY A 232 -8.18 -10.95 10.89
CA GLY A 232 -9.18 -10.42 11.80
C GLY A 232 -10.48 -9.98 11.11
N GLU A 233 -11.32 -9.26 11.84
CA GLU A 233 -12.60 -8.74 11.33
C GLU A 233 -12.50 -7.35 10.69
N LEU A 234 -11.35 -6.68 10.84
CA LEU A 234 -11.11 -5.36 10.26
C LEU A 234 -11.03 -5.43 8.73
N PRO A 235 -11.29 -4.31 8.02
CA PRO A 235 -10.91 -4.17 6.62
C PRO A 235 -9.44 -4.54 6.39
N LEU A 236 -9.15 -5.21 5.29
CA LEU A 236 -7.81 -5.69 4.97
C LEU A 236 -7.18 -4.83 3.88
N GLU A 237 -5.86 -4.63 3.96
CA GLU A 237 -5.04 -4.07 2.90
C GLU A 237 -3.78 -4.92 2.72
N THR A 238 -3.42 -5.19 1.47
CA THR A 238 -2.11 -5.80 1.13
C THR A 238 -1.28 -4.81 0.32
N CYS A 239 -0.01 -4.69 0.66
CA CYS A 239 0.93 -3.83 -0.06
C CYS A 239 1.97 -4.66 -0.83
N GLU A 240 2.34 -4.19 -2.02
CA GLU A 240 3.32 -4.86 -2.89
C GLU A 240 4.16 -3.84 -3.67
N THR A 241 5.37 -4.24 -4.04
CA THR A 241 6.31 -3.44 -4.82
C THR A 241 6.20 -3.74 -6.33
N MET A 242 6.50 -2.77 -7.19
CA MET A 242 6.58 -3.03 -8.64
C MET A 242 7.87 -3.75 -9.07
N ASN A 243 8.93 -3.66 -8.27
CA ASN A 243 10.14 -4.48 -8.34
C ASN A 243 10.38 -5.17 -6.98
N ASN A 244 11.62 -5.36 -6.53
CA ASN A 244 11.93 -5.95 -5.22
C ASN A 244 12.09 -4.88 -4.11
N SER A 245 12.11 -3.59 -4.46
CA SER A 245 12.43 -2.48 -3.55
C SER A 245 11.23 -1.56 -3.31
N TRP A 246 11.11 -0.99 -2.10
CA TRP A 246 10.11 0.03 -1.82
C TRP A 246 10.59 1.40 -2.31
N GLY A 247 11.72 1.87 -1.78
CA GLY A 247 12.40 3.07 -2.24
C GLY A 247 13.14 2.87 -3.57
N PHE A 248 13.55 3.98 -4.19
CA PHE A 248 14.31 3.94 -5.45
C PHE A 248 15.59 3.10 -5.30
N ASN A 249 15.72 2.09 -6.17
CA ASN A 249 16.91 1.28 -6.32
C ASN A 249 17.37 1.33 -7.78
N LEU A 250 18.60 1.78 -8.00
CA LEU A 250 19.20 1.99 -9.32
C LEU A 250 19.53 0.67 -10.03
N GLN A 251 19.78 -0.40 -9.28
CA GLN A 251 20.19 -1.70 -9.81
C GLN A 251 19.02 -2.67 -9.97
N ASP A 252 17.92 -2.46 -9.26
CA ASP A 252 16.79 -3.38 -9.26
C ASP A 252 15.88 -3.22 -10.49
N LYS A 253 16.18 -4.05 -11.49
CA LYS A 253 15.43 -4.15 -12.75
C LYS A 253 14.43 -5.31 -12.77
N ASN A 254 14.17 -5.95 -11.63
CA ASN A 254 13.26 -7.09 -11.54
C ASN A 254 11.81 -6.63 -11.51
N TYR A 255 11.40 -5.91 -12.56
CA TYR A 255 10.06 -5.36 -12.68
C TYR A 255 9.05 -6.50 -12.84
N LYS A 256 8.01 -6.48 -12.00
CA LYS A 256 6.86 -7.36 -12.17
C LYS A 256 6.15 -7.00 -13.48
N SER A 257 5.70 -8.00 -14.22
CA SER A 257 4.91 -7.76 -15.42
C SER A 257 3.55 -7.14 -15.06
N THR A 258 2.99 -6.32 -15.95
CA THR A 258 1.65 -5.75 -15.78
C THR A 258 0.61 -6.85 -15.54
N LYS A 259 0.71 -7.98 -16.27
CA LYS A 259 -0.14 -9.17 -16.06
C LYS A 259 -0.12 -9.62 -14.59
N SER A 260 1.07 -9.80 -14.00
CA SER A 260 1.19 -10.21 -12.60
C SER A 260 0.61 -9.17 -11.63
N LEU A 261 0.77 -7.88 -11.92
CA LEU A 261 0.23 -6.81 -11.09
C LEU A 261 -1.31 -6.75 -11.14
N ILE A 262 -1.91 -6.91 -12.32
CA ILE A 262 -3.37 -7.00 -12.49
C ILE A 262 -3.89 -8.24 -11.76
N GLN A 263 -3.25 -9.39 -11.94
CA GLN A 263 -3.64 -10.61 -11.23
C GLN A 263 -3.52 -10.46 -9.72
N TYR A 264 -2.52 -9.72 -9.22
CA TYR A 264 -2.41 -9.44 -7.79
C TYR A 264 -3.58 -8.56 -7.30
N LEU A 265 -3.93 -7.50 -8.03
CA LEU A 265 -5.09 -6.66 -7.72
C LEU A 265 -6.38 -7.47 -7.66
N VAL A 266 -6.62 -8.32 -8.66
CA VAL A 266 -7.79 -9.20 -8.72
C VAL A 266 -7.81 -10.17 -7.54
N LYS A 267 -6.67 -10.81 -7.25
CA LYS A 267 -6.54 -11.70 -6.09
C LYS A 267 -6.79 -10.98 -4.78
N ALA A 268 -6.26 -9.76 -4.60
CA ALA A 268 -6.51 -8.96 -3.40
C ALA A 268 -8.00 -8.67 -3.21
N ALA A 269 -8.71 -8.28 -4.29
CA ALA A 269 -10.16 -8.09 -4.24
C ALA A 269 -10.91 -9.39 -3.87
N GLY A 270 -10.48 -10.53 -4.42
CA GLY A 270 -11.02 -11.85 -4.09
C GLY A 270 -10.79 -12.30 -2.64
N HIS A 271 -9.70 -11.85 -2.01
CA HIS A 271 -9.45 -12.00 -0.58
C HIS A 271 -10.14 -10.92 0.27
N ASN A 272 -11.08 -10.17 -0.32
CA ASN A 272 -11.78 -9.05 0.31
C ASN A 272 -10.84 -7.92 0.80
N SER A 273 -9.65 -7.81 0.24
CA SER A 273 -8.62 -6.84 0.61
C SER A 273 -8.60 -5.63 -0.33
N ASN A 274 -8.03 -4.53 0.13
CA ASN A 274 -7.51 -3.47 -0.74
C ASN A 274 -6.10 -3.85 -1.21
N PHE A 275 -5.71 -3.33 -2.38
CA PHE A 275 -4.35 -3.44 -2.90
C PHE A 275 -3.66 -2.08 -2.89
N LEU A 276 -2.50 -1.99 -2.25
CA LEU A 276 -1.67 -0.80 -2.18
C LEU A 276 -0.36 -1.04 -2.96
N LEU A 277 -0.29 -0.53 -4.19
CA LEU A 277 0.85 -0.79 -5.08
C LEU A 277 1.88 0.34 -5.00
N ASN A 278 3.14 -0.02 -4.75
CA ASN A 278 4.20 0.94 -4.50
C ASN A 278 4.96 1.43 -5.74
N VAL A 279 5.30 2.72 -5.72
CA VAL A 279 6.39 3.31 -6.52
C VAL A 279 7.46 3.91 -5.61
N GLY A 280 8.72 3.83 -6.04
CA GLY A 280 9.86 4.48 -5.39
C GLY A 280 10.46 5.55 -6.29
N PRO A 281 10.02 6.82 -6.20
CA PRO A 281 10.48 7.90 -7.09
C PRO A 281 11.97 8.19 -6.98
N MET A 282 12.56 8.65 -8.07
CA MET A 282 13.95 9.10 -8.14
C MET A 282 14.20 10.36 -7.30
N PRO A 283 15.48 10.69 -6.98
CA PRO A 283 15.84 11.88 -6.20
C PRO A 283 15.33 13.22 -6.75
N ASN A 284 15.13 13.30 -8.06
CA ASN A 284 14.63 14.50 -8.72
C ASN A 284 13.09 14.65 -8.62
N GLY A 285 12.38 13.65 -8.11
CA GLY A 285 10.91 13.63 -8.01
C GLY A 285 10.18 12.97 -9.17
N LYS A 286 10.90 12.42 -10.17
CA LYS A 286 10.29 11.66 -11.26
C LYS A 286 10.07 10.19 -10.86
N ILE A 287 8.96 9.63 -11.31
CA ILE A 287 8.70 8.19 -11.26
C ILE A 287 9.31 7.55 -12.51
N GLN A 288 9.88 6.35 -12.35
CA GLN A 288 10.56 5.60 -13.40
C GLN A 288 9.60 5.30 -14.56
N PRO A 289 10.06 5.39 -15.82
CA PRO A 289 9.21 5.16 -16.99
C PRO A 289 8.61 3.74 -17.02
N GLU A 290 9.29 2.73 -16.48
CA GLU A 290 8.80 1.36 -16.37
C GLU A 290 7.58 1.27 -15.43
N PHE A 291 7.59 2.00 -14.32
CA PHE A 291 6.45 2.08 -13.41
C PHE A 291 5.28 2.84 -14.05
N LEU A 292 5.57 3.95 -14.75
CA LEU A 292 4.55 4.71 -15.49
C LEU A 292 3.87 3.87 -16.58
N ALA A 293 4.64 3.06 -17.31
CA ALA A 293 4.12 2.19 -18.36
C ALA A 293 3.19 1.11 -17.78
N ALA A 294 3.63 0.40 -16.74
CA ALA A 294 2.81 -0.62 -16.09
C ALA A 294 1.54 -0.04 -15.45
N LEU A 295 1.63 1.12 -14.75
CA LEU A 295 0.46 1.77 -14.15
C LEU A 295 -0.54 2.25 -15.21
N LYS A 296 -0.07 2.72 -16.37
CA LYS A 296 -0.92 3.06 -17.50
C LYS A 296 -1.67 1.85 -18.03
N GLU A 297 -0.98 0.73 -18.24
CA GLU A 297 -1.61 -0.51 -18.72
C GLU A 297 -2.62 -1.08 -17.71
N MET A 298 -2.29 -1.04 -16.41
CA MET A 298 -3.23 -1.37 -15.34
C MET A 298 -4.47 -0.46 -15.38
N GLY A 299 -4.28 0.84 -15.63
CA GLY A 299 -5.35 1.81 -15.81
C GLY A 299 -6.30 1.44 -16.96
N MET A 300 -5.75 1.03 -18.11
CA MET A 300 -6.54 0.57 -19.26
C MET A 300 -7.35 -0.69 -18.95
N TRP A 301 -6.83 -1.57 -18.09
CA TRP A 301 -7.59 -2.72 -17.59
C TRP A 301 -8.68 -2.30 -16.61
N MET A 302 -8.37 -1.40 -15.67
CA MET A 302 -9.32 -0.88 -14.67
C MET A 302 -10.47 -0.08 -15.30
N GLU A 303 -10.23 0.64 -16.40
CA GLU A 303 -11.28 1.36 -17.13
C GLU A 303 -12.36 0.39 -17.67
N LYS A 304 -11.93 -0.80 -18.13
CA LYS A 304 -12.83 -1.81 -18.70
C LYS A 304 -13.46 -2.69 -17.62
N ASN A 305 -12.69 -3.08 -16.62
CA ASN A 305 -13.03 -4.14 -15.67
C ASN A 305 -13.24 -3.66 -14.24
N GLY A 306 -13.13 -2.36 -13.97
CA GLY A 306 -13.18 -1.80 -12.62
C GLY A 306 -14.47 -2.08 -11.85
N GLU A 307 -15.62 -2.30 -12.53
CA GLU A 307 -16.88 -2.69 -11.88
C GLU A 307 -16.74 -3.98 -11.05
N THR A 308 -15.86 -4.89 -11.48
CA THR A 308 -15.66 -6.20 -10.84
C THR A 308 -14.68 -6.12 -9.67
N ILE A 309 -14.11 -4.94 -9.41
CA ILE A 309 -13.16 -4.65 -8.34
C ILE A 309 -13.77 -3.66 -7.34
N TYR A 310 -14.15 -2.46 -7.79
CA TYR A 310 -14.64 -1.40 -6.90
C TYR A 310 -15.98 -1.75 -6.26
N GLU A 311 -16.14 -1.34 -5.00
CA GLU A 311 -17.37 -1.57 -4.21
C GLU A 311 -17.80 -3.05 -4.09
N THR A 312 -16.99 -3.98 -4.57
CA THR A 312 -17.22 -5.41 -4.38
C THR A 312 -16.86 -5.82 -2.94
N ARG A 313 -17.24 -7.04 -2.57
CA ARG A 313 -16.66 -7.80 -1.46
C ARG A 313 -16.01 -9.08 -2.01
N GLY A 314 -15.23 -9.76 -1.18
CA GLY A 314 -14.80 -11.12 -1.48
C GLY A 314 -16.03 -11.97 -1.82
N GLY A 315 -15.95 -12.72 -2.91
CA GLY A 315 -17.10 -13.46 -3.41
C GLY A 315 -17.40 -14.70 -2.56
N PRO A 316 -18.54 -15.36 -2.84
CA PRO A 316 -19.01 -16.48 -2.02
C PRO A 316 -18.15 -17.75 -2.16
N VAL A 317 -17.22 -17.76 -3.12
CA VAL A 317 -16.27 -18.86 -3.33
C VAL A 317 -14.87 -18.35 -3.02
N THR A 318 -14.25 -18.97 -2.02
CA THR A 318 -12.87 -18.68 -1.63
C THR A 318 -11.90 -18.92 -2.79
N PRO A 319 -10.75 -18.23 -2.82
CA PRO A 319 -9.69 -18.42 -3.83
C PRO A 319 -9.37 -19.89 -4.13
N ARG A 320 -9.13 -20.19 -5.41
CA ARG A 320 -8.79 -21.53 -5.97
C ARG A 320 -7.61 -21.41 -6.94
N SER A 321 -7.11 -22.54 -7.43
CA SER A 321 -6.03 -22.60 -8.42
C SER A 321 -6.38 -21.84 -9.72
N TRP A 322 -7.66 -21.85 -10.12
CA TRP A 322 -8.12 -21.17 -11.31
C TRP A 322 -8.28 -19.66 -11.15
N GLY A 323 -8.43 -19.18 -9.91
CA GLY A 323 -8.58 -17.76 -9.62
C GLY A 323 -9.47 -17.46 -8.41
N VAL A 324 -10.26 -16.38 -8.48
CA VAL A 324 -11.00 -15.85 -7.33
C VAL A 324 -12.41 -15.40 -7.72
N THR A 325 -13.25 -15.11 -6.72
CA THR A 325 -14.54 -14.47 -6.94
C THR A 325 -14.65 -13.16 -6.18
N THR A 326 -15.35 -12.19 -6.76
CA THR A 326 -15.81 -10.97 -6.07
C THR A 326 -17.33 -10.88 -6.19
N GLN A 327 -17.98 -10.09 -5.33
CA GLN A 327 -19.43 -9.95 -5.35
C GLN A 327 -19.88 -8.50 -5.17
N LYS A 328 -20.87 -8.09 -5.96
CA LYS A 328 -21.61 -6.83 -5.80
C LYS A 328 -23.10 -7.08 -5.95
N GLY A 329 -23.84 -6.95 -4.84
CA GLY A 329 -25.28 -7.26 -4.82
C GLY A 329 -25.54 -8.71 -5.23
N ASN A 330 -26.35 -8.90 -6.28
CA ASN A 330 -26.71 -10.21 -6.81
C ASN A 330 -25.82 -10.70 -7.97
N LYS A 331 -24.72 -9.99 -8.26
CA LYS A 331 -23.72 -10.40 -9.25
C LYS A 331 -22.48 -10.95 -8.56
N VAL A 332 -22.09 -12.17 -8.92
CA VAL A 332 -20.78 -12.75 -8.57
C VAL A 332 -19.90 -12.68 -9.81
N TYR A 333 -18.76 -12.00 -9.70
CA TYR A 333 -17.76 -11.97 -10.75
C TYR A 333 -16.76 -13.11 -10.49
N VAL A 334 -16.55 -13.96 -11.50
CA VAL A 334 -15.60 -15.05 -11.46
C VAL A 334 -14.40 -14.63 -12.29
N HIS A 335 -13.25 -14.49 -11.62
CA HIS A 335 -11.99 -14.10 -12.22
C HIS A 335 -11.14 -15.34 -12.46
N ILE A 336 -10.92 -15.68 -13.73
CA ILE A 336 -10.22 -16.88 -14.16
C ILE A 336 -8.86 -16.48 -14.71
N MET A 337 -7.81 -16.82 -13.98
CA MET A 337 -6.41 -16.50 -14.29
C MET A 337 -5.62 -17.72 -14.77
N ASN A 338 -6.10 -18.93 -14.47
CA ASN A 338 -5.49 -20.19 -14.88
C ASN A 338 -6.57 -21.26 -15.10
N LEU A 339 -7.04 -21.40 -16.34
CA LEU A 339 -8.00 -22.44 -16.68
C LEU A 339 -7.26 -23.70 -17.17
N GLU A 340 -7.41 -24.82 -16.46
CA GLU A 340 -6.72 -26.08 -16.78
C GLU A 340 -7.49 -26.94 -17.79
N ASP A 341 -8.81 -26.80 -17.86
CA ASP A 341 -9.72 -27.57 -18.72
C ASP A 341 -10.79 -26.66 -19.35
N ASP A 342 -11.42 -27.08 -20.45
CA ASP A 342 -12.53 -26.36 -21.11
C ASP A 342 -13.75 -26.09 -20.21
N ASN A 343 -13.81 -26.74 -19.05
CA ASN A 343 -14.89 -26.59 -18.08
C ASN A 343 -14.35 -26.11 -16.73
N LEU A 344 -15.00 -25.10 -16.17
CA LEU A 344 -14.75 -24.62 -14.83
C LEU A 344 -15.84 -25.13 -13.88
N LEU A 345 -15.44 -25.79 -12.79
CA LEU A 345 -16.33 -26.11 -11.68
C LEU A 345 -16.25 -25.03 -10.60
N ILE A 346 -17.37 -24.33 -10.39
CA ILE A 346 -17.56 -23.46 -9.24
C ILE A 346 -18.26 -24.27 -8.14
N PRO A 347 -17.66 -24.42 -6.94
CA PRO A 347 -18.30 -25.10 -5.82
C PRO A 347 -19.68 -24.51 -5.50
N ASP A 348 -20.60 -25.34 -5.01
CA ASP A 348 -21.90 -24.82 -4.55
C ASP A 348 -21.72 -23.77 -3.44
N PHE A 349 -22.48 -22.69 -3.56
CA PHE A 349 -22.54 -21.61 -2.58
C PHE A 349 -23.98 -21.27 -2.17
N GLY A 350 -24.91 -22.22 -2.36
CA GLY A 350 -26.28 -22.15 -1.84
C GLY A 350 -27.17 -21.12 -2.54
N LYS A 351 -26.82 -20.70 -3.76
CA LYS A 351 -27.59 -19.74 -4.55
C LYS A 351 -28.01 -20.34 -5.89
N LYS A 352 -29.24 -20.08 -6.31
CA LYS A 352 -29.75 -20.50 -7.62
C LYS A 352 -29.22 -19.58 -8.71
N VAL A 353 -28.57 -20.13 -9.72
CA VAL A 353 -28.06 -19.36 -10.86
C VAL A 353 -29.18 -19.03 -11.84
N LYS A 354 -29.34 -17.74 -12.16
CA LYS A 354 -30.28 -17.26 -13.19
C LYS A 354 -29.67 -17.28 -14.58
N ASN A 355 -28.43 -16.82 -14.71
CA ASN A 355 -27.65 -16.85 -15.94
C ASN A 355 -26.15 -16.77 -15.62
N ILE A 356 -25.34 -17.11 -16.62
CA ILE A 356 -23.89 -16.86 -16.62
C ILE A 356 -23.53 -16.22 -17.95
N THR A 357 -22.80 -15.11 -17.91
CA THR A 357 -22.35 -14.37 -19.09
C THR A 357 -20.88 -14.02 -19.01
N LEU A 358 -20.23 -13.86 -20.17
CA LEU A 358 -18.93 -13.19 -20.24
C LEU A 358 -19.10 -11.72 -19.88
N PHE A 359 -18.27 -11.21 -18.98
CA PHE A 359 -18.35 -9.80 -18.56
C PHE A 359 -18.07 -8.85 -19.73
N THR A 360 -17.12 -9.18 -20.59
CA THR A 360 -16.66 -8.33 -21.69
C THR A 360 -17.67 -8.17 -22.82
N SER A 361 -18.41 -9.23 -23.16
CA SER A 361 -19.31 -9.25 -24.33
C SER A 361 -20.79 -9.42 -23.97
N GLY A 362 -21.11 -9.81 -22.74
CA GLY A 362 -22.45 -10.20 -22.32
C GLY A 362 -22.94 -11.53 -22.93
N ALA A 363 -22.08 -12.25 -23.67
CA ALA A 363 -22.46 -13.52 -24.28
C ALA A 363 -22.79 -14.56 -23.21
N LYS A 364 -23.93 -15.25 -23.37
CA LYS A 364 -24.39 -16.28 -22.45
C LYS A 364 -23.54 -17.54 -22.57
N LEU A 365 -23.14 -18.09 -21.42
CA LEU A 365 -22.40 -19.34 -21.33
C LEU A 365 -23.33 -20.50 -20.97
N LYS A 366 -22.97 -21.69 -21.47
CA LYS A 366 -23.63 -22.93 -21.07
C LYS A 366 -23.14 -23.33 -19.69
N TYR A 367 -24.08 -23.66 -18.81
CA TYR A 367 -23.76 -24.14 -17.48
C TYR A 367 -24.74 -25.21 -17.03
N LYS A 368 -24.30 -26.05 -16.09
CA LYS A 368 -25.14 -27.00 -15.36
C LYS A 368 -24.95 -26.73 -13.88
N GLN A 369 -26.06 -26.53 -13.17
CA GLN A 369 -26.06 -26.45 -11.71
C GLN A 369 -26.68 -27.73 -11.15
N ASP A 370 -25.97 -28.36 -10.21
CA ASP A 370 -26.45 -29.51 -9.45
C ASP A 370 -25.97 -29.44 -7.98
N ALA A 371 -26.10 -30.54 -7.23
CA ALA A 371 -25.76 -30.59 -5.82
C ALA A 371 -24.25 -30.40 -5.52
N PHE A 372 -23.37 -30.54 -6.52
CA PHE A 372 -21.92 -30.39 -6.35
C PHE A 372 -21.44 -28.97 -6.70
N GLY A 373 -22.24 -28.18 -7.40
CA GLY A 373 -21.91 -26.83 -7.80
C GLY A 373 -22.38 -26.47 -9.20
N ILE A 374 -21.62 -25.61 -9.86
CA ILE A 374 -21.92 -25.05 -11.17
C ILE A 374 -20.77 -25.37 -12.11
N THR A 375 -21.00 -26.24 -13.09
CA THR A 375 -20.05 -26.49 -14.17
C THR A 375 -20.33 -25.53 -15.32
N ILE A 376 -19.33 -24.78 -15.76
CA ILE A 376 -19.41 -23.76 -16.80
C ILE A 376 -18.47 -24.16 -17.94
N THR A 377 -18.96 -24.22 -19.17
CA THR A 377 -18.10 -24.38 -20.34
C THR A 377 -17.56 -23.02 -20.76
N VAL A 378 -16.24 -22.86 -20.76
CA VAL A 378 -15.55 -21.61 -21.13
C VAL A 378 -14.85 -21.83 -22.47
N PRO A 379 -15.35 -21.23 -23.56
CA PRO A 379 -14.74 -21.41 -24.88
C PRO A 379 -13.29 -20.89 -24.92
N ALA A 380 -12.39 -21.60 -25.61
CA ALA A 380 -10.99 -21.21 -25.70
C ALA A 380 -10.79 -19.82 -26.34
N GLU A 381 -11.70 -19.41 -27.23
CA GLU A 381 -11.62 -18.16 -27.98
C GLU A 381 -11.88 -16.91 -27.11
N VAL A 382 -12.40 -17.10 -25.90
CA VAL A 382 -12.73 -16.00 -24.98
C VAL A 382 -11.77 -15.93 -23.78
N ILE A 383 -10.77 -16.82 -23.74
CA ILE A 383 -9.76 -16.84 -22.69
C ILE A 383 -8.83 -15.64 -22.87
N ASP A 384 -8.84 -14.76 -21.88
CA ASP A 384 -7.85 -13.74 -21.65
C ASP A 384 -6.77 -14.29 -20.70
N GLU A 385 -5.51 -14.24 -21.14
CA GLU A 385 -4.39 -14.76 -20.35
C GLU A 385 -4.13 -13.98 -19.05
N THR A 386 -4.59 -12.75 -18.95
CA THR A 386 -4.48 -11.91 -17.75
C THR A 386 -5.63 -12.23 -16.80
N ASP A 387 -6.87 -12.11 -17.27
CA ASP A 387 -8.06 -12.35 -16.47
C ASP A 387 -9.31 -12.52 -17.34
N THR A 388 -9.84 -13.74 -17.40
CA THR A 388 -11.13 -14.03 -18.02
C THR A 388 -12.24 -13.86 -16.99
N ILE A 389 -13.16 -12.92 -17.22
CA ILE A 389 -14.19 -12.56 -16.24
C ILE A 389 -15.57 -13.05 -16.67
N LEU A 390 -16.20 -13.84 -15.80
CA LEU A 390 -17.60 -14.25 -15.93
C LEU A 390 -18.47 -13.52 -14.91
N VAL A 391 -19.75 -13.35 -15.22
CA VAL A 391 -20.77 -12.86 -14.28
C VAL A 391 -21.78 -13.96 -14.05
N ILE A 392 -21.99 -14.33 -12.78
CA ILE A 392 -23.07 -15.20 -12.34
C ILE A 392 -24.12 -14.32 -11.66
N GLU A 393 -25.32 -14.25 -12.24
CA GLU A 393 -26.46 -13.60 -11.59
C GLU A 393 -27.24 -14.61 -10.73
N VAL A 394 -27.47 -14.27 -9.47
CA VAL A 394 -28.20 -15.08 -8.49
C VAL A 394 -29.51 -14.48 -8.01
#